data_AF-A0A7Y2EYJ7-F1
#
_entry.id   AF-A0A7Y2EYJ7-F1
#
_cell.length_a   1.000
_cell.length_b   1.000
_cell.length_c   1.000
_cell.angle_alpha   90.00
_cell.angle_beta   90.00
_cell.angle_gamma   90.00
#
_symmetry.space_group_name_H-M   'P 1'
#
loop_
_entity.id
_entity.type
_entity.pdbx_description
1 polymer ?
#
loop_
_entity_poly.entity_id
_entity_poly.type
_entity_poly.pdbx_seq_one_letter_code
_entity_poly.pdbx_strand_id
1 'polypeptide(L)'
;MPVLLIVASLFLILEVLNVVLLTFDPGSRRGNALGVFRAWESTEADPAIHNLLRYLAAWVAASKLIFVLVVGMILVFGDDRSKVIAVGALALGVLAYFWRLRPLLNTIDASAGLEPAGYSRRLTAGITVIAIALAAGFVSGLSSL
;
A
#
# COMPACT_ATOMS: atom_id res chain seq x y z
N MET A 1 19.30 -11.24 9.78
CA MET A 1 18.05 -11.93 9.35
C MET A 1 16.78 -11.60 10.13
N PRO A 2 16.71 -11.59 11.47
CA PRO A 2 15.43 -11.44 12.17
C PRO A 2 14.73 -10.10 11.88
N VAL A 3 15.47 -8.99 11.77
CA VAL A 3 14.92 -7.67 11.45
C VAL A 3 14.24 -7.65 10.08
N LEU A 4 14.87 -8.24 9.05
CA LEU A 4 14.30 -8.34 7.71
C LEU A 4 12.95 -9.07 7.75
N LEU A 5 12.90 -10.23 8.41
CA LEU A 5 11.70 -11.05 8.50
C LEU A 5 10.58 -10.33 9.27
N ILE A 6 10.90 -9.65 10.37
CA ILE A 6 9.93 -8.88 11.15
C ILE A 6 9.33 -7.78 10.28
N VAL A 7 10.18 -6.95 9.66
CA VAL A 7 9.71 -5.84 8.82
C VAL A 7 8.86 -6.34 7.65
N ALA A 8 9.34 -7.37 6.93
CA ALA A 8 8.63 -7.92 5.79
C ALA A 8 7.29 -8.54 6.19
N SER A 9 7.23 -9.22 7.34
CA SER A 9 5.99 -9.82 7.86
C SER A 9 4.98 -8.75 8.28
N LEU A 10 5.43 -7.69 8.97
CA LEU A 10 4.57 -6.56 9.34
C LEU A 10 4.02 -5.84 8.11
N PHE A 11 4.86 -5.62 7.09
CA PHE A 11 4.43 -5.06 5.82
C PHE A 11 3.39 -5.96 5.14
N LEU A 12 3.61 -7.28 5.13
CA LEU A 12 2.69 -8.23 4.52
C LEU A 12 1.33 -8.24 5.23
N ILE A 13 1.31 -8.19 6.56
CA ILE A 13 0.08 -8.07 7.35
C ILE A 13 -0.67 -6.79 6.97
N LEU A 14 0.03 -5.66 6.88
CA LEU A 14 -0.57 -4.39 6.46
C LEU A 14 -1.18 -4.49 5.04
N GLU A 15 -0.48 -5.14 4.11
CA GLU A 15 -0.99 -5.33 2.75
C GLU A 15 -2.19 -6.27 2.69
N VAL A 16 -2.24 -7.32 3.51
CA VAL A 16 -3.43 -8.17 3.67
C VAL A 16 -4.61 -7.33 4.18
N LEU A 17 -4.42 -6.50 5.19
CA LEU A 17 -5.47 -5.62 5.70
C LEU A 17 -5.95 -4.64 4.62
N ASN A 18 -5.06 -4.10 3.79
CA ASN A 18 -5.42 -3.27 2.65
C ASN A 18 -6.25 -4.03 1.60
N VAL A 19 -5.89 -5.28 1.29
CA VAL A 19 -6.64 -6.14 0.36
C VAL A 19 -8.05 -6.41 0.89
N VAL A 20 -8.17 -6.79 2.17
CA VAL A 20 -9.46 -7.03 2.82
C VAL A 20 -10.33 -5.78 2.74
N LEU A 21 -9.79 -4.62 3.10
CA LEU A 21 -10.53 -3.38 3.11
C LEU A 21 -11.00 -2.99 1.70
N LEU A 22 -10.12 -3.01 0.71
CA LEU A 22 -10.49 -2.66 -0.68
C LEU A 22 -11.49 -3.62 -1.31
N THR A 23 -11.51 -4.88 -0.88
CA THR A 23 -12.43 -5.90 -1.41
C THR A 23 -13.82 -5.78 -0.80
N PHE A 24 -13.89 -5.62 0.52
CA PHE A 24 -15.16 -5.72 1.25
C PHE A 24 -15.75 -4.37 1.65
N ASP A 25 -14.93 -3.35 1.88
CA ASP A 25 -15.34 -2.01 2.29
C ASP A 25 -14.47 -0.92 1.62
N PRO A 26 -14.52 -0.79 0.28
CA PRO A 26 -13.75 0.23 -0.42
C PRO A 26 -14.14 1.66 -0.02
N GLY A 27 -15.33 1.87 0.55
CA GLY A 27 -15.80 3.15 1.07
C GLY A 27 -15.28 3.50 2.47
N SER A 28 -14.51 2.62 3.11
CA SER A 28 -13.94 2.91 4.42
C SER A 28 -13.05 4.15 4.41
N ARG A 29 -13.03 4.89 5.52
CA ARG A 29 -12.06 5.98 5.77
C ARG A 29 -10.80 5.50 6.48
N ARG A 30 -10.65 4.18 6.63
CA ARG A 30 -9.49 3.53 7.24
C ARG A 30 -8.51 3.07 6.16
N GLY A 31 -7.27 2.79 6.55
CA GLY A 31 -6.26 2.22 5.66
C GLY A 31 -6.13 2.97 4.33
N ASN A 32 -5.94 2.22 3.25
CA ASN A 32 -5.81 2.75 1.88
C ASN A 32 -7.11 2.66 1.07
N ALA A 33 -8.27 2.72 1.72
CA ALA A 33 -9.58 2.71 1.05
C ALA A 33 -9.94 4.08 0.43
N LEU A 34 -11.04 4.12 -0.32
CA LEU A 34 -11.45 5.26 -1.14
C LEU A 34 -12.33 6.27 -0.38
N GLY A 35 -12.82 5.95 0.82
CA GLY A 35 -13.70 6.84 1.60
C GLY A 35 -13.06 8.16 2.03
N VAL A 36 -11.73 8.26 1.99
CA VAL A 36 -11.00 9.52 2.24
C VAL A 36 -11.11 10.50 1.07
N PHE A 37 -11.53 10.04 -0.11
CA PHE A 37 -11.78 10.90 -1.27
C PHE A 37 -13.25 11.33 -1.26
N ARG A 38 -13.51 12.64 -1.15
CA ARG A 38 -14.89 13.17 -1.15
C ARG A 38 -15.68 12.76 -2.38
N ALA A 39 -15.00 12.58 -3.51
CA ALA A 39 -15.60 12.15 -4.76
C ALA A 39 -16.29 10.77 -4.62
N TRP A 40 -15.83 9.89 -3.73
CA TRP A 40 -16.41 8.56 -3.53
C TRP A 40 -17.91 8.63 -3.22
N GLU A 41 -18.32 9.40 -2.21
CA GLU A 41 -19.72 9.55 -1.81
C GLU A 41 -20.55 10.16 -2.95
N SER A 42 -19.99 11.14 -3.68
CA SER A 42 -20.70 11.76 -4.81
C SER A 42 -20.97 10.80 -5.98
N THR A 43 -20.19 9.72 -6.10
CA THR A 43 -20.41 8.73 -7.17
C THR A 43 -21.65 7.89 -6.95
N GLU A 44 -22.17 7.77 -5.73
CA GLU A 44 -23.39 6.98 -5.44
C GLU A 44 -24.62 7.49 -6.20
N ALA A 45 -24.63 8.77 -6.58
CA ALA A 45 -25.69 9.35 -7.41
C ALA A 45 -25.63 8.89 -8.89
N ASP A 46 -24.49 8.37 -9.34
CA ASP A 46 -24.27 7.80 -10.68
C ASP A 46 -23.83 6.33 -10.56
N PRO A 47 -24.77 5.37 -10.68
CA PRO A 47 -24.47 3.95 -10.54
C PRO A 47 -23.41 3.44 -11.51
N ALA A 48 -23.28 4.04 -12.70
CA ALA A 48 -22.30 3.60 -13.69
C ALA A 48 -20.87 3.94 -13.23
N ILE A 49 -20.66 5.18 -12.78
CA ILE A 49 -19.37 5.62 -12.25
C ILE A 49 -19.04 4.87 -10.94
N HIS A 50 -20.01 4.73 -10.04
CA HIS A 50 -19.80 4.05 -8.77
C HIS A 50 -19.36 2.58 -8.97
N ASN A 51 -20.04 1.86 -9.87
CA ASN A 51 -19.69 0.47 -10.17
C ASN A 51 -18.31 0.36 -10.83
N LEU A 52 -17.93 1.30 -11.70
CA LEU A 52 -16.59 1.36 -12.25
C LEU A 52 -15.53 1.55 -11.16
N LEU A 53 -15.74 2.48 -10.22
CA LEU A 53 -14.77 2.69 -9.13
C LEU A 53 -14.68 1.49 -8.18
N ARG A 54 -15.80 0.82 -7.88
CA ARG A 54 -15.81 -0.44 -7.12
C ARG A 54 -15.03 -1.54 -7.83
N TYR A 55 -15.22 -1.67 -9.15
CA TYR A 55 -14.46 -2.61 -9.96
C TYR A 55 -12.96 -2.31 -9.92
N LEU A 56 -12.56 -1.05 -10.08
CA LEU A 56 -11.16 -0.64 -10.03
C LEU A 56 -10.54 -0.89 -8.64
N ALA A 57 -11.27 -0.63 -7.55
CA ALA A 57 -10.83 -0.92 -6.19
C ALA A 57 -10.59 -2.43 -5.99
N ALA A 58 -11.54 -3.26 -6.43
CA ALA A 58 -11.41 -4.72 -6.37
C ALA A 58 -10.26 -5.24 -7.26
N TRP A 59 -10.04 -4.64 -8.43
CA TRP A 59 -8.94 -5.00 -9.31
C TRP A 59 -7.56 -4.70 -8.69
N VAL A 60 -7.43 -3.53 -8.03
CA VAL A 60 -6.21 -3.19 -7.27
C VAL A 60 -6.03 -4.15 -6.09
N ALA A 61 -7.11 -4.51 -5.38
CA ALA A 61 -7.07 -5.49 -4.29
C ALA A 61 -6.60 -6.87 -4.77
N ALA A 62 -7.13 -7.37 -5.89
CA ALA A 62 -6.72 -8.65 -6.47
C ALA A 62 -5.24 -8.63 -6.91
N SER A 63 -4.78 -7.52 -7.49
CA SER A 63 -3.38 -7.34 -7.87
C SER A 63 -2.46 -7.37 -6.65
N LYS A 64 -2.85 -6.70 -5.56
CA LYS A 64 -2.14 -6.74 -4.27
C LYS A 64 -2.15 -8.13 -3.64
N LEU A 65 -3.24 -8.88 -3.78
CA LEU A 65 -3.31 -10.26 -3.27
C LEU A 65 -2.26 -11.16 -3.94
N ILE A 66 -2.09 -11.08 -5.27
CA ILE A 66 -1.03 -11.83 -5.97
C ILE A 66 0.33 -11.46 -5.40
N PHE A 67 0.59 -10.17 -5.25
CA PHE A 67 1.82 -9.65 -4.67
C PHE A 67 2.07 -10.18 -3.24
N VAL A 68 1.06 -10.17 -2.37
CA VAL A 68 1.11 -10.71 -1.01
C VAL A 68 1.43 -12.20 -1.02
N LEU A 69 0.76 -12.98 -1.87
CA LEU A 69 0.96 -14.43 -1.94
C LEU A 69 2.39 -14.77 -2.42
N VAL A 70 2.90 -14.08 -3.45
CA VAL A 70 4.26 -14.30 -3.95
C VAL A 70 5.30 -13.95 -2.89
N VAL A 71 5.19 -12.79 -2.23
CA VAL A 71 6.13 -12.42 -1.16
C VAL A 71 6.02 -13.37 0.03
N GLY A 72 4.80 -13.74 0.44
CA GLY A 72 4.58 -14.72 1.51
C GLY A 72 5.27 -16.06 1.22
N MET A 73 5.15 -16.57 -0.01
CA MET A 73 5.85 -17.78 -0.44
C MET A 73 7.37 -17.63 -0.35
N ILE A 74 7.94 -16.50 -0.78
CA ILE A 74 9.39 -16.25 -0.66
C ILE A 74 9.83 -16.17 0.79
N LEU A 75 9.04 -15.57 1.68
CA LEU A 75 9.40 -15.47 3.10
C LEU A 75 9.41 -16.83 3.80
N VAL A 76 8.49 -17.74 3.42
CA VAL A 76 8.38 -19.08 4.02
C VAL A 76 9.39 -20.06 3.42
N PHE A 77 9.51 -20.09 2.09
CA PHE A 77 10.25 -21.15 1.37
C PHE A 77 11.54 -20.67 0.71
N GLY A 78 11.72 -19.35 0.56
CA GLY A 78 12.90 -18.79 -0.10
C GLY A 78 14.17 -18.93 0.73
N ASP A 79 15.31 -19.01 0.03
CA ASP A 79 16.63 -18.86 0.63
C ASP A 79 16.86 -17.40 1.09
N ASP A 80 17.94 -17.18 1.85
CA ASP A 80 18.22 -15.87 2.43
C ASP A 80 18.43 -14.81 1.34
N ARG A 81 19.05 -15.17 0.22
CA ARG A 81 19.25 -14.26 -0.91
C ARG A 81 17.93 -13.83 -1.53
N SER A 82 16.99 -14.75 -1.76
CA SER A 82 15.66 -14.46 -2.31
C SER A 82 14.87 -13.55 -1.38
N LYS A 83 14.95 -13.76 -0.07
CA LYS A 83 14.31 -12.90 0.94
C LYS A 83 14.86 -11.47 0.91
N VAL A 84 16.18 -11.32 0.83
CA VAL A 84 16.82 -9.99 0.71
C VAL A 84 16.38 -9.28 -0.57
N ILE A 85 16.39 -9.98 -1.70
CA ILE A 85 15.93 -9.42 -2.98
C ILE A 85 14.46 -9.00 -2.91
N ALA A 86 13.59 -9.83 -2.33
CA ALA A 86 12.17 -9.51 -2.17
C ALA A 86 11.96 -8.23 -1.35
N VAL A 87 12.69 -8.05 -0.24
CA VAL A 87 12.60 -6.84 0.58
C VAL A 87 13.17 -5.61 -0.14
N GLY A 88 14.21 -5.78 -0.94
CA GLY A 88 14.69 -4.71 -1.83
C GLY A 88 13.65 -4.29 -2.85
N ALA A 89 13.00 -5.27 -3.51
CA ALA A 89 11.93 -5.02 -4.47
C ALA A 89 10.71 -4.33 -3.81
N LEU A 90 10.38 -4.72 -2.59
CA LEU A 90 9.37 -4.07 -1.76
C LEU A 90 9.67 -2.59 -1.52
N ALA A 91 10.90 -2.29 -1.07
CA ALA A 91 11.32 -0.91 -0.83
C ALA A 91 11.20 -0.06 -2.10
N LEU A 92 11.66 -0.57 -3.24
CA LEU A 92 11.54 0.11 -4.53
C LEU A 92 10.07 0.33 -4.96
N GLY A 93 9.22 -0.68 -4.77
CA GLY A 93 7.78 -0.58 -5.06
C GLY A 93 7.11 0.52 -4.23
N VAL A 94 7.45 0.64 -2.95
CA VAL A 94 6.94 1.71 -2.07
C VAL A 94 7.46 3.07 -2.52
N LEU A 95 8.73 3.17 -2.96
CA LEU A 95 9.29 4.44 -3.43
C LEU A 95 8.58 5.00 -4.67
N ALA A 96 7.95 4.14 -5.49
CA ALA A 96 7.14 4.57 -6.64
C ALA A 96 5.97 5.50 -6.25
N TYR A 97 5.48 5.41 -5.00
CA TYR A 97 4.49 6.34 -4.46
C TYR A 97 4.92 7.80 -4.60
N PHE A 98 6.19 8.11 -4.30
CA PHE A 98 6.68 9.49 -4.29
C PHE A 98 6.78 10.10 -5.68
N TRP A 99 6.90 9.28 -6.72
CA TRP A 99 7.00 9.74 -8.09
C TRP A 99 5.63 10.07 -8.70
N ARG A 100 4.64 9.19 -8.56
CA ARG A 100 3.36 9.35 -9.26
C ARG A 100 2.17 9.64 -8.35
N LEU A 101 2.04 8.93 -7.24
CA LEU A 101 0.85 9.02 -6.37
C LEU A 101 0.89 10.26 -5.47
N ARG A 102 2.04 10.58 -4.88
CA ARG A 102 2.17 11.75 -4.00
C ARG A 102 1.84 13.07 -4.70
N PRO A 103 2.35 13.39 -5.91
CA PRO A 103 1.97 14.63 -6.58
C PRO A 103 0.47 14.73 -6.84
N LEU A 104 -0.16 13.64 -7.31
CA LEU A 104 -1.60 13.60 -7.56
C LEU A 104 -2.41 13.80 -6.28
N LEU A 105 -2.03 13.10 -5.20
CA LEU A 105 -2.71 13.21 -3.91
C LEU A 105 -2.60 14.62 -3.33
N ASN A 106 -1.44 15.28 -3.47
CA ASN A 106 -1.26 16.67 -3.05
C ASN A 106 -2.18 17.62 -3.84
N THR A 107 -2.35 17.41 -5.15
CA THR A 107 -3.27 18.21 -5.97
C THR A 107 -4.71 18.04 -5.51
N ILE A 108 -5.15 16.81 -5.23
CA ILE A 108 -6.52 16.52 -4.76
C ILE A 108 -6.76 17.12 -3.36
N ASP A 109 -5.79 17.00 -2.45
CA ASP A 109 -5.89 17.57 -1.10
C ASP A 109 -5.94 19.11 -1.14
N ALA A 110 -5.15 19.74 -2.02
CA ALA A 110 -5.15 21.19 -2.21
C ALA A 110 -6.49 21.74 -2.73
N SER A 111 -7.24 20.95 -3.49
CA SER A 111 -8.59 21.28 -3.95
C SER A 111 -9.70 20.85 -2.98
N ALA A 112 -9.37 20.59 -1.71
CA ALA A 112 -10.30 20.09 -0.68
C ALA A 112 -11.00 18.76 -1.03
N GLY A 113 -10.42 17.97 -1.94
CA GLY A 113 -10.98 16.70 -2.41
C GLY A 113 -10.78 15.51 -1.45
N LEU A 114 -10.05 15.71 -0.35
CA LEU A 114 -9.80 14.70 0.67
C LEU A 114 -10.46 15.05 2.02
N GLU A 115 -10.78 14.03 2.80
CA GLU A 115 -11.25 14.17 4.18
C GLU A 115 -10.53 13.19 5.12
N PRO A 116 -9.92 13.66 6.23
CA PRO A 116 -9.80 15.06 6.66
C PRO A 116 -8.78 15.85 5.82
N ALA A 117 -8.88 17.19 5.85
CA ALA A 117 -7.93 18.06 5.15
C ALA A 117 -6.48 17.81 5.62
N GLY A 118 -5.53 17.81 4.67
CA GLY A 118 -4.13 17.50 4.94
C GLY A 118 -3.85 15.99 5.05
N TYR A 119 -4.79 15.14 4.64
CA TYR A 119 -4.60 13.68 4.60
C TYR A 119 -3.38 13.28 3.76
N SER A 120 -3.08 14.00 2.68
CA SER A 120 -1.91 13.73 1.83
C SER A 120 -0.60 13.73 2.62
N ARG A 121 -0.46 14.62 3.61
CA ARG A 121 0.72 14.70 4.49
C ARG A 121 0.78 13.51 5.43
N ARG A 122 -0.35 13.13 6.02
CA ARG A 122 -0.44 11.97 6.93
C ARG A 122 -0.11 10.67 6.20
N LEU A 123 -0.69 10.46 5.02
CA LEU A 123 -0.38 9.28 4.20
C LEU A 123 1.09 9.27 3.78
N THR A 124 1.60 10.41 3.31
CA THR A 124 3.02 10.52 2.92
C THR A 124 3.95 10.17 4.10
N ALA A 125 3.66 10.66 5.31
CA ALA A 125 4.44 10.31 6.50
C ALA A 125 4.41 8.80 6.79
N GLY A 126 3.24 8.16 6.72
CA GLY A 126 3.11 6.72 6.90
C GLY A 126 3.89 5.92 5.85
N ILE A 127 3.78 6.30 4.58
CA ILE A 127 4.54 5.66 3.48
C ILE A 127 6.06 5.88 3.65
N THR A 128 6.50 7.05 4.11
CA THR A 128 7.91 7.30 4.43
C THR A 128 8.41 6.37 5.54
N VAL A 129 7.64 6.18 6.61
CA VAL A 129 8.01 5.25 7.69
C VAL A 129 8.15 3.82 7.16
N ILE A 130 7.20 3.38 6.33
CA ILE A 130 7.25 2.05 5.69
C ILE A 130 8.50 1.92 4.80
N ALA A 131 8.78 2.92 3.97
CA ALA A 131 9.96 2.92 3.10
C ALA A 131 11.27 2.81 3.89
N ILE A 132 11.38 3.56 5.00
CA ILE A 132 12.55 3.51 5.89
C ILE A 132 12.66 2.14 6.56
N ALA A 133 11.55 1.60 7.07
CA ALA A 133 11.54 0.28 7.69
C ALA A 133 12.01 -0.81 6.72
N LEU A 134 11.47 -0.81 5.49
CA LEU A 134 11.87 -1.75 4.43
C LEU A 134 13.34 -1.58 4.03
N ALA A 135 13.83 -0.34 3.91
CA ALA A 135 15.24 -0.08 3.65
C ALA A 135 16.15 -0.60 4.78
N ALA A 136 15.76 -0.41 6.04
CA ALA A 136 16.49 -0.95 7.19
C ALA A 136 16.47 -2.49 7.20
N GLY A 137 15.32 -3.10 6.90
CA GLY A 137 15.20 -4.55 6.73
C GLY A 137 16.11 -5.08 5.62
N PHE A 138 16.15 -4.40 4.47
CA PHE A 138 17.03 -4.74 3.35
C PHE A 138 18.51 -4.66 3.73
N VAL A 139 18.96 -3.56 4.34
CA VAL A 139 20.35 -3.38 4.79
C VAL A 139 20.75 -4.43 5.83
N SER A 140 19.87 -4.69 6.80
CA SER A 140 20.10 -5.74 7.80
C SER A 140 20.22 -7.12 7.13
N GLY A 141 19.36 -7.41 6.15
CA GLY A 141 19.44 -8.63 5.36
C GLY A 141 20.75 -8.75 4.61
N LEU A 142 21.14 -7.72 3.87
CA LEU A 142 22.40 -7.69 3.11
C LEU A 142 23.62 -7.93 3.99
N SER A 143 23.63 -7.38 5.22
CA SER A 143 24.72 -7.56 6.18
C SER A 143 24.80 -8.95 6.81
N SER A 144 23.79 -9.80 6.65
CA SER A 144 23.80 -11.19 7.15
C SER A 144 23.77 -12.25 6.03
N LEU A 145 24.00 -11.85 4.77
CA LEU A 145 24.34 -12.76 3.67
C LEU A 145 25.83 -13.08 3.70
#